data_AF-A0A536NGZ2-F1
#
_entry.id   AF-A0A536NGZ2-F1
#
_cell.length_a   1.000
_cell.length_b   1.000
_cell.length_c   1.000
_cell.angle_alpha   90.00
_cell.angle_beta   90.00
_cell.angle_gamma   90.00
#
_symmetry.space_group_name_H-M   'P 1'
#
loop_
_entity.id
_entity.type
_entity.pdbx_description
1 polymer ?
#
loop_
_entity_poly.entity_id
_entity_poly.type
_entity_poly.pdbx_seq_one_letter_code
_entity_poly.pdbx_strand_id
1 'polypeptide(L)' 'MHGRSVETHHQVTVSRADLERLEPGATDPAEVVRRSFEFLLEREPPESILRSFDLTVIGRYFPDYERVIHRDV' A
#
# COMPACT_ATOMS: atom_id res chain seq x y z
N MET A 1 -20.27 23.73 -4.19
CA MET A 1 -19.39 22.97 -5.09
C MET A 1 -19.20 21.59 -4.47
N HIS A 2 -19.85 20.55 -4.99
CA HIS A 2 -19.51 19.18 -4.56
C HIS A 2 -18.11 18.88 -5.10
N GLY A 3 -17.15 18.64 -4.21
CA GLY A 3 -15.82 18.18 -4.62
C GLY A 3 -15.98 16.92 -5.47
N ARG A 4 -15.32 16.88 -6.62
CA ARG A 4 -15.40 15.73 -7.53
C ARG A 4 -14.81 14.53 -6.82
N SER A 5 -15.62 13.54 -6.46
CA SER A 5 -15.12 12.26 -5.95
C SER A 5 -14.40 11.54 -7.08
N VAL A 6 -13.14 11.19 -6.86
CA VAL A 6 -12.32 10.43 -7.80
C VAL A 6 -12.22 9.01 -7.27
N GLU A 7 -12.66 8.05 -8.08
CA GLU A 7 -12.56 6.63 -7.78
C GLU A 7 -11.55 5.98 -8.71
N THR A 8 -10.65 5.18 -8.14
CA THR A 8 -9.64 4.45 -8.89
C THR A 8 -9.58 3.01 -8.42
N HIS A 9 -9.48 2.09 -9.37
CA HIS A 9 -9.27 0.67 -9.10
C HIS A 9 -7.81 0.30 -9.31
N HIS A 10 -7.29 -0.54 -8.42
CA HIS A 10 -5.91 -1.00 -8.40
C HIS A 10 -5.86 -2.50 -8.10
N GLN A 11 -4.90 -3.19 -8.72
CA GLN A 11 -4.59 -4.58 -8.43
C GLN A 11 -3.22 -4.66 -7.77
N VAL A 12 -3.18 -5.14 -6.53
CA VAL A 12 -1.92 -5.23 -5.77
C VAL A 12 -1.58 -6.69 -5.53
N THR A 13 -0.36 -7.07 -5.90
CA THR A 13 0.20 -8.38 -5.57
C THR A 13 0.95 -8.28 -4.26
N VAL A 14 0.67 -9.20 -3.34
CA VAL A 14 1.41 -9.35 -2.07
C VAL A 14 1.88 -10.78 -1.97
N SER A 15 3.20 -10.98 -1.94
CA SER A 15 3.77 -12.30 -1.71
C SER A 15 3.60 -12.70 -0.23
N ARG A 16 3.56 -14.00 0.07
CA ARG A 16 3.55 -14.46 1.48
C ARG A 16 4.77 -13.99 2.26
N ALA A 17 5.93 -13.91 1.60
CA ALA A 17 7.16 -13.46 2.23
C ALA A 17 7.10 -11.97 2.61
N ASP A 18 6.50 -11.14 1.75
CA ASP A 18 6.31 -9.72 2.04
C ASP A 18 5.24 -9.48 3.09
N LEU A 19 4.16 -10.27 3.09
CA LEU A 19 3.16 -10.21 4.14
C LEU A 19 3.77 -10.53 5.51
N GLU A 20 4.50 -11.64 5.62
CA GLU A 20 5.15 -12.03 6.88
C GLU A 20 6.19 -11.00 7.33
N ARG A 21 6.87 -10.34 6.40
CA ARG A 21 7.88 -9.33 6.69
C ARG A 21 7.30 -7.99 7.13
N LEU A 22 6.15 -7.57 6.58
CA LEU A 22 5.53 -6.28 6.88
C LEU A 22 4.50 -6.38 8.02
N GLU A 23 3.90 -7.55 8.17
CA GLU A 23 2.86 -7.84 9.16
C GLU A 23 2.98 -9.31 9.62
N PRO A 24 3.99 -9.65 10.44
CA PRO A 24 4.25 -11.01 10.90
C PRO A 24 3.00 -11.67 11.51
N GLY A 25 2.72 -12.92 11.12
CA GLY A 25 1.56 -13.67 11.61
C GLY A 25 0.21 -13.30 10.97
N ALA A 26 0.17 -12.33 10.05
CA ALA A 26 -1.04 -12.07 9.27
C ALA A 26 -1.31 -13.18 8.24
N THR A 27 -2.57 -13.58 8.11
CA THR A 27 -3.03 -14.56 7.10
C THR A 27 -3.68 -13.91 5.89
N ASP A 28 -4.04 -12.63 5.99
CA ASP A 28 -4.73 -11.84 4.96
C ASP A 28 -3.96 -10.53 4.69
N PRO A 29 -3.61 -10.20 3.43
CA PRO A 29 -2.93 -8.96 3.09
C PRO A 29 -3.81 -7.70 3.11
N ALA A 30 -5.13 -7.82 3.31
CA ALA A 30 -6.05 -6.67 3.21
C ALA A 30 -5.63 -5.48 4.07
N GLU A 31 -5.17 -5.72 5.30
CA GLU A 31 -4.81 -4.66 6.25
C GLU A 31 -3.50 -3.96 5.89
N VAL A 32 -2.45 -4.71 5.50
CA VAL A 32 -1.21 -4.09 5.02
C VAL A 32 -1.47 -3.30 3.74
N VAL A 33 -2.31 -3.80 2.83
CA VAL A 33 -2.68 -3.07 1.59
C VAL A 33 -3.43 -1.79 1.92
N ARG A 34 -4.41 -1.82 2.83
CA ARG A 34 -5.15 -0.62 3.26
C ARG A 34 -4.21 0.48 3.78
N ARG A 35 -3.32 0.13 4.72
CA ARG A 35 -2.34 1.06 5.29
C ARG A 35 -1.36 1.58 4.25
N SER A 36 -1.02 0.76 3.26
CA SER A 36 -0.16 1.16 2.14
C SER A 36 -0.84 2.21 1.25
N PHE A 37 -2.15 2.08 1.01
CA PHE A 37 -2.91 3.11 0.30
C PHE A 37 -3.07 4.39 1.12
N GLU A 38 -3.26 4.30 2.44
CA GLU A 38 -3.24 5.48 3.32
C GLU A 38 -1.90 6.22 3.22
N PHE A 39 -0.78 5.50 3.29
CA PHE A 39 0.56 6.05 3.09
C PHE A 39 0.72 6.73 1.71
N LEU A 40 0.25 6.10 0.64
CA LEU A 40 0.35 6.66 -0.72
C LEU A 40 -0.53 7.90 -0.89
N LEU A 41 -1.76 7.89 -0.39
CA LEU A 41 -2.72 8.99 -0.54
C LEU A 41 -2.34 10.25 0.23
N GLU A 42 -1.51 10.13 1.27
CA GLU A 42 -0.88 11.28 1.93
C GLU A 42 0.17 11.98 1.04
N ARG A 43 0.68 11.30 0.00
CA ARG A 43 1.85 11.73 -0.79
C ARG A 43 1.52 12.02 -2.25
N GLU A 44 0.62 11.24 -2.84
CA GLU A 44 0.28 11.29 -4.26
C GLU A 44 -1.23 11.22 -4.47
N PRO A 45 -1.78 11.89 -5.52
CA PRO A 45 -3.18 11.74 -5.87
C PRO A 45 -3.46 10.32 -6.39
N PRO A 46 -4.69 9.79 -6.23
CA PRO A 46 -5.04 8.43 -6.62
C PRO A 46 -4.82 8.12 -8.11
N GLU A 47 -4.91 9.14 -8.98
CA GLU A 47 -4.68 9.03 -10.42
C GLU A 47 -3.21 8.79 -10.78
N SER A 48 -2.27 9.14 -9.89
CA SER A 48 -0.83 8.92 -10.07
C SER A 48 -0.37 7.55 -9.57
N ILE A 49 -1.19 6.86 -8.77
CA ILE A 49 -0.85 5.52 -8.25
C ILE A 49 -0.97 4.50 -9.39
N LEU A 50 0.05 3.64 -9.52
CA LEU A 50 0.06 2.56 -10.51
C LEU A 50 -1.20 1.69 -10.40
N ARG A 51 -1.81 1.35 -11.53
CA ARG A 51 -3.04 0.54 -11.59
C ARG A 51 -2.81 -0.91 -11.21
N SER A 52 -1.61 -1.43 -11.43
CA SER A 52 -1.23 -2.78 -11.05
C SER A 52 0.24 -2.82 -10.67
N PHE A 53 0.55 -3.34 -9.49
CA PHE A 53 1.93 -3.40 -8.99
C PHE A 53 2.08 -4.44 -7.88
N ASP A 54 3.33 -4.82 -7.62
CA ASP A 54 3.72 -5.58 -6.44
C ASP A 54 3.97 -4.63 -5.27
N LEU A 55 3.51 -4.98 -4.07
CA LEU A 55 3.57 -4.11 -2.90
C LEU A 55 4.99 -3.58 -2.61
N THR A 56 6.03 -4.35 -2.91
CA THR A 56 7.44 -3.96 -2.71
C THR A 56 7.88 -2.79 -3.59
N VAL A 57 7.17 -2.53 -4.69
CA VAL A 57 7.44 -1.40 -5.59
C VAL A 57 7.31 -0.07 -4.85
N ILE A 58 6.43 0.03 -3.85
CA ILE A 58 6.26 1.26 -3.06
C ILE A 58 7.58 1.65 -2.39
N GLY A 59 8.30 0.69 -1.79
CA GLY A 59 9.59 0.94 -1.14
C GLY A 59 10.70 1.45 -2.07
N ARG A 60 10.59 1.20 -3.38
CA ARG A 60 11.53 1.72 -4.39
C ARG A 60 11.34 3.21 -4.64
N TYR A 61 10.11 3.71 -4.53
CA TYR A 61 9.77 5.13 -4.68
C TYR A 61 9.83 5.88 -3.35
N PHE A 62 9.50 5.19 -2.25
CA PHE A 62 9.45 5.76 -0.91
C PHE A 62 10.31 4.90 0.03
N PRO A 63 11.61 5.21 0.20
CA PRO A 63 12.51 4.40 1.01
C PRO A 63 12.09 4.21 2.48
N ASP A 64 11.31 5.16 3.02
CA ASP A 64 10.76 5.10 4.38
C ASP A 64 9.52 4.21 4.52
N TYR A 65 8.93 3.76 3.40
CA TYR A 65 7.68 3.02 3.37
C TYR A 65 7.67 1.88 4.37
N GLU A 66 8.57 0.90 4.23
CA GLU A 66 8.52 -0.31 5.06
C GLU A 66 8.63 0.00 6.54
N ARG A 67 9.44 0.99 6.93
CA ARG A 67 9.56 1.43 8.32
C ARG A 67 8.26 2.00 8.87
N VAL A 68 7.46 2.67 8.03
CA VAL A 68 6.18 3.28 8.45
C VAL A 68 5.07 2.24 8.54
N ILE A 69 5.04 1.24 7.65
CA ILE A 69 3.94 0.26 7.61
C ILE A 69 4.24 -1.03 8.38
N HIS A 70 5.50 -1.28 8.73
CA HIS A 70 5.86 -2.44 9.54
C HIS A 70 5.06 -2.44 10.85
N ARG A 71 4.48 -3.59 11.20
CA ARG A 71 3.84 -3.77 12.50
C ARG A 71 4.59 -4.82 13.30
N ASP A 72 5.10 -4.41 14.44
CA ASP A 72 5.56 -5.33 15.47
C ASP A 72 4.33 -5.86 16.23
N VAL A 73 4.28 -7.17 16.46
CA VAL A 73 3.21 -7.86 17.21
C VAL A 73 3.70 -8.24 18.60
#